data_AF-A0A7X9IAZ9-F1
#
_entry.id   AF-A0A7X9IAZ9-F1
#
_cell.length_a   1.000
_cell.length_b   1.000
_cell.length_c   1.000
_cell.angle_alpha   90.00
_cell.angle_beta   90.00
_cell.angle_gamma   90.00
#
_symmetry.space_group_name_H-M   'P 1'
#
loop_
_entity.id
_entity.type
_entity.pdbx_description
1 polymer ?
#
loop_
_entity_poly.entity_id
_entity_poly.type
_entity_poly.pdbx_seq_one_letter_code
_entity_poly.pdbx_strand_id
1 'polypeptide(L)'
;AQNLLEVIDISSVTAPYLVKSYPMYNPHGLGVDGNLLFICDGAAGLKIYDKSDPLNIINNKLAHYPDFVTFDVIPMNGILMLVGEDGIYQYNYSNPQNIVRISHIPITGAGK
;
A
#
# COMPACT_ATOMS: atom_id res chain seq x y z
N ALA A 1 2.98 8.14 -18.36
CA ALA A 1 1.88 7.39 -17.73
C ALA A 1 1.29 8.25 -16.62
N GLN A 2 -0.01 8.13 -16.33
CA GLN A 2 -0.62 8.81 -15.18
C GLN A 2 -0.41 7.95 -13.92
N ASN A 3 -0.22 8.59 -12.77
CA ASN A 3 -0.06 7.91 -11.48
C ASN A 3 -1.43 7.86 -10.79
N LEU A 4 -2.06 6.69 -10.78
CA LEU A 4 -3.45 6.52 -10.35
C LEU A 4 -3.64 5.29 -9.45
N LEU A 5 -4.58 5.40 -8.52
CA LEU A 5 -5.32 4.27 -7.96
C LEU A 5 -6.68 4.22 -8.64
N GLU A 6 -7.04 3.08 -9.20
CA GLU A 6 -8.30 2.91 -9.93
C GLU A 6 -9.21 1.92 -9.20
N VAL A 7 -10.50 2.27 -9.17
CA VAL A 7 -11.58 1.41 -8.67
C VAL A 7 -12.36 0.93 -9.88
N ILE A 8 -12.31 -0.38 -10.12
CA ILE A 8 -12.92 -1.04 -11.27
C ILE A 8 -14.04 -1.95 -10.75
N ASP A 9 -15.24 -1.79 -11.31
CA ASP A 9 -16.33 -2.73 -11.08
C ASP A 9 -16.10 -3.96 -11.97
N ILE A 10 -16.05 -5.13 -11.34
CA ILE A 10 -15.85 -6.44 -11.98
C ILE A 10 -17.04 -7.38 -11.77
N SER A 11 -18.22 -6.85 -11.43
CA SER A 11 -19.45 -7.64 -11.28
C SER A 11 -19.79 -8.42 -12.55
N SER A 12 -19.40 -7.90 -13.72
CA SER A 12 -19.32 -8.62 -14.98
C SER A 12 -17.86 -8.73 -15.42
N VAL A 13 -17.28 -9.93 -15.30
CA VAL A 13 -15.89 -10.20 -15.70
C VAL A 13 -15.64 -10.02 -17.20
N THR A 14 -16.70 -10.11 -18.02
CA THR A 14 -16.62 -9.88 -19.47
C THR A 14 -16.77 -8.40 -19.85
N ALA A 15 -17.23 -7.56 -18.92
CA ALA A 15 -17.47 -6.13 -19.16
C ALA A 15 -17.15 -5.30 -17.91
N PRO A 16 -15.89 -5.30 -17.43
CA PRO A 16 -15.50 -4.44 -16.32
C PRO A 16 -15.52 -2.97 -16.73
N TYR A 17 -15.75 -2.08 -15.78
CA TYR A 17 -15.70 -0.64 -16.05
C TYR A 17 -15.05 0.15 -14.91
N LEU A 18 -14.40 1.24 -15.28
CA LEU A 18 -13.80 2.18 -14.33
C LEU A 18 -14.91 2.96 -13.60
N VAL A 19 -14.93 2.86 -12.28
CA VAL A 19 -15.88 3.58 -11.42
C VAL A 19 -15.28 4.91 -10.98
N LYS A 20 -13.99 4.89 -10.59
CA LYS A 20 -13.31 6.06 -10.04
C LYS A 20 -11.79 5.94 -10.16
N SER A 21 -11.12 7.08 -10.33
CA SER A 21 -9.67 7.18 -10.25
C SER A 21 -9.27 8.21 -9.20
N TYR A 22 -8.20 7.92 -8.47
CA TYR A 22 -7.58 8.82 -7.50
C TYR A 22 -6.14 9.11 -7.92
N PRO A 23 -5.70 10.38 -7.86
CA PRO A 23 -4.32 10.72 -8.14
C PRO A 23 -3.39 10.11 -7.07
N MET A 24 -2.29 9.54 -7.53
CA MET A 24 -1.20 9.01 -6.70
C MET A 24 0.11 9.72 -7.10
N TYR A 25 1.15 9.59 -6.27
CA TYR A 25 2.42 10.24 -6.55
C TYR A 25 3.27 9.42 -7.52
N ASN A 26 3.48 8.14 -7.20
CA ASN A 26 4.22 7.17 -7.98
C ASN A 26 3.85 5.75 -7.48
N PRO A 27 2.67 5.20 -7.81
CA PRO A 27 2.20 3.92 -7.26
C PRO A 27 2.94 2.72 -7.88
N HIS A 28 3.39 1.76 -7.06
CA HIS A 28 4.15 0.57 -7.49
C HIS A 28 3.49 -0.74 -7.02
N GLY A 29 3.00 -0.78 -5.78
CA GLY A 29 2.51 -1.99 -5.13
C GLY A 29 1.23 -1.73 -4.35
N LEU A 30 0.38 -2.75 -4.26
CA LEU A 30 -0.93 -2.67 -3.61
C LEU A 30 -1.25 -3.98 -2.91
N GLY A 31 -1.63 -3.91 -1.64
CA GLY A 31 -2.02 -5.05 -0.82
C GLY A 31 -3.32 -4.77 -0.08
N VAL A 32 -4.09 -5.81 0.21
CA VAL A 32 -5.37 -5.71 0.94
C VAL A 32 -5.43 -6.79 2.02
N ASP A 33 -5.91 -6.42 3.21
CA ASP A 33 -6.35 -7.34 4.25
C ASP A 33 -7.60 -6.79 4.93
N GLY A 34 -8.73 -7.48 4.78
CA GLY A 34 -10.04 -6.98 5.20
C GLY A 34 -10.37 -5.60 4.58
N ASN A 35 -10.52 -4.58 5.42
CA ASN A 35 -10.77 -3.19 5.02
C ASN A 35 -9.50 -2.34 4.91
N LEU A 36 -8.32 -2.89 5.23
CA LEU A 36 -7.07 -2.18 5.06
C LEU A 36 -6.62 -2.27 3.60
N LEU A 37 -6.23 -1.13 3.05
CA LEU A 37 -5.60 -0.98 1.75
C LEU A 37 -4.20 -0.39 1.95
N PHE A 38 -3.18 -1.14 1.56
CA PHE A 38 -1.78 -0.76 1.63
C PHE A 38 -1.31 -0.38 0.23
N ILE A 39 -0.71 0.79 0.08
CA ILE A 39 -0.23 1.30 -1.20
C ILE A 39 1.23 1.71 -1.05
N CYS A 40 2.10 1.10 -1.86
CA CYS A 40 3.44 1.59 -2.11
C CYS A 40 3.35 2.72 -3.14
N ASP A 41 3.45 3.96 -2.69
CA ASP A 41 3.39 5.15 -3.55
C ASP A 41 4.79 5.66 -3.92
N GLY A 42 5.71 4.72 -4.15
CA GLY A 42 7.05 4.97 -4.66
C GLY A 42 7.82 5.87 -3.70
N ALA A 43 8.32 7.00 -4.18
CA ALA A 43 9.04 7.97 -3.36
C ALA A 43 8.13 8.76 -2.38
N ALA A 44 6.81 8.62 -2.45
CA ALA A 44 5.90 9.11 -1.41
C ALA A 44 5.71 8.09 -0.26
N GLY A 45 6.38 6.95 -0.32
CA GLY A 45 6.41 5.94 0.73
C GLY A 45 5.14 5.10 0.84
N LEU A 46 4.92 4.51 2.02
CA LEU A 46 3.78 3.64 2.30
C LEU A 46 2.57 4.46 2.75
N LYS A 47 1.43 4.30 2.09
CA LYS A 47 0.14 4.85 2.49
C LYS A 47 -0.84 3.73 2.84
N ILE A 48 -1.58 3.90 3.93
CA ILE A 48 -2.56 2.92 4.40
C ILE A 48 -3.91 3.61 4.55
N TYR A 49 -4.95 3.01 3.98
CA TYR A 49 -6.30 3.54 3.95
C TYR A 49 -7.32 2.52 4.48
N ASP A 50 -8.44 3.01 5.00
CA ASP A 50 -9.66 2.22 5.15
C ASP A 50 -10.44 2.28 3.83
N LYS A 51 -10.62 1.12 3.20
CA LYS A 51 -11.36 0.95 1.94
C LYS A 51 -12.82 0.53 2.12
N SER A 52 -13.39 0.68 3.32
CA SER A 52 -14.80 0.40 3.61
C SER A 52 -15.77 1.15 2.68
N ASP A 53 -15.39 2.36 2.26
CA ASP A 53 -16.01 3.10 1.16
C ASP A 53 -15.01 3.26 -0.01
N PRO A 54 -15.10 2.41 -1.05
CA PRO A 54 -14.19 2.47 -2.19
C PRO A 54 -14.40 3.74 -3.04
N LEU A 55 -15.48 4.49 -2.84
CA LEU A 55 -15.71 5.78 -3.50
C LEU A 55 -15.17 6.95 -2.67
N ASN A 56 -14.60 6.70 -1.48
CA ASN A 56 -14.01 7.73 -0.63
C ASN A 56 -12.61 7.38 -0.06
N ILE A 57 -11.88 6.47 -0.70
CA ILE A 57 -10.60 5.90 -0.20
C ILE A 57 -9.61 6.97 0.29
N ILE A 58 -9.28 7.97 -0.54
CA ILE A 58 -8.20 8.92 -0.21
C ILE A 58 -8.50 9.81 1.01
N ASN A 59 -9.78 9.95 1.37
CA ASN A 59 -10.20 10.71 2.55
C ASN A 59 -10.17 9.86 3.84
N ASN A 60 -10.03 8.54 3.71
CA ASN A 60 -9.99 7.59 4.80
C ASN A 60 -8.56 7.09 5.07
N LYS A 61 -7.57 7.99 5.06
CA LYS A 61 -6.16 7.64 5.31
C LYS A 61 -5.94 7.34 6.79
N LEU A 62 -5.44 6.15 7.09
CA LEU A 62 -5.14 5.68 8.44
C LEU A 62 -3.69 5.99 8.85
N ALA A 63 -2.74 5.79 7.93
CA ALA A 63 -1.32 6.01 8.19
C ALA A 63 -0.56 6.40 6.92
N HIS A 64 0.57 7.08 7.10
CA HIS A 64 1.49 7.45 6.02
C HIS A 64 2.92 7.47 6.56
N TYR A 65 3.81 6.70 5.92
CA TYR A 65 5.24 6.64 6.22
C TYR A 65 6.02 7.09 4.97
N PRO A 66 6.49 8.35 4.91
CA PRO A 66 7.05 8.94 3.68
C PRO A 66 8.56 8.75 3.50
N ASP A 67 9.25 8.12 4.47
CA ASP A 67 10.70 8.28 4.63
C ASP A 67 11.57 7.45 3.67
N PHE A 68 10.97 6.62 2.82
CA PHE A 68 11.71 5.68 1.96
C PHE A 68 10.92 5.33 0.71
N VAL A 69 11.63 4.94 -0.35
CA VAL A 69 11.01 4.46 -1.59
C VAL A 69 10.43 3.06 -1.36
N THR A 70 9.19 2.85 -1.81
CA THR A 70 8.44 1.59 -1.65
C THR A 70 8.13 0.95 -2.99
N PHE A 71 8.21 -0.39 -3.04
CA PHE A 71 7.99 -1.16 -4.28
C PHE A 71 6.83 -2.12 -4.19
N ASP A 72 6.77 -2.94 -3.14
CA ASP A 72 5.77 -4.01 -3.02
C ASP A 72 5.36 -4.25 -1.57
N VAL A 73 4.16 -4.79 -1.37
CA VAL A 73 3.58 -5.09 -0.06
C VAL A 73 2.87 -6.43 -0.06
N ILE A 74 3.05 -7.19 1.02
CA ILE A 74 2.32 -8.41 1.31
C ILE A 74 1.76 -8.31 2.74
N PRO A 75 0.47 -7.97 2.90
CA PRO A 75 -0.19 -8.06 4.20
C PRO A 75 -0.56 -9.52 4.50
N MET A 76 -0.17 -10.02 5.66
CA MET A 76 -0.53 -11.35 6.13
C MET A 76 -0.61 -11.43 7.65
N ASN A 77 -1.77 -11.85 8.18
CA ASN A 77 -1.97 -12.14 9.61
C ASN A 77 -1.52 -11.02 10.55
N GLY A 78 -1.86 -9.76 10.24
CA GLY A 78 -1.50 -8.61 11.07
C GLY A 78 -0.07 -8.11 10.88
N ILE A 79 0.73 -8.73 10.00
CA ILE A 79 2.09 -8.31 9.65
C ILE A 79 2.16 -7.94 8.17
N LEU A 80 2.58 -6.70 7.89
CA LEU A 80 2.83 -6.22 6.53
C LEU A 80 4.31 -6.41 6.24
N MET A 81 4.63 -7.22 5.24
CA MET A 81 5.95 -7.23 4.62
C MET A 81 5.97 -6.15 3.53
N LEU A 82 6.90 -5.21 3.63
CA LEU A 82 7.02 -4.07 2.74
C LEU A 82 8.43 -4.05 2.16
N VAL A 83 8.54 -4.08 0.84
CA VAL A 83 9.82 -3.99 0.13
C VAL A 83 10.13 -2.52 -0.14
N GLY A 84 11.25 -2.04 0.38
CA GLY A 84 11.79 -0.71 0.11
C GLY A 84 13.18 -0.75 -0.49
N GLU A 85 13.75 0.43 -0.79
CA GLU A 85 15.06 0.57 -1.47
C GLU A 85 16.25 -0.02 -0.73
N ASP A 86 16.20 -0.08 0.59
CA ASP A 86 17.31 -0.52 1.43
C ASP A 86 17.01 -1.82 2.19
N GLY A 87 15.87 -2.47 1.94
CA GLY A 87 15.52 -3.70 2.62
C GLY A 87 14.04 -4.03 2.70
N ILE A 88 13.74 -5.00 3.56
CA ILE A 88 12.38 -5.43 3.88
C ILE A 88 12.00 -4.84 5.22
N TYR A 89 10.94 -4.05 5.23
CA TYR A 89 10.31 -3.52 6.42
C TYR A 89 9.17 -4.43 6.84
N GLN A 90 8.97 -4.57 8.15
CA GLN A 90 7.82 -5.29 8.70
C GLN A 90 7.04 -4.34 9.60
N TYR A 91 5.73 -4.24 9.36
CA TYR A 91 4.82 -3.46 10.20
C TYR A 91 3.80 -4.37 10.86
N ASN A 92 3.55 -4.16 12.15
CA ASN A 92 2.39 -4.73 12.82
C ASN A 92 1.20 -3.80 12.54
N TYR A 93 0.17 -4.34 11.90
CA TYR A 93 -1.09 -3.66 11.60
C TYR A 93 -2.30 -4.28 12.31
N SER A 94 -2.08 -5.18 13.28
CA SER A 94 -3.17 -5.86 14.01
C SER A 94 -4.14 -4.89 14.70
N ASN A 95 -3.69 -3.67 15.00
CA ASN A 95 -4.54 -2.54 15.35
C ASN A 95 -4.47 -1.47 14.24
N PRO A 96 -5.52 -1.28 13.44
CA PRO A 96 -5.59 -0.24 12.39
C PRO A 96 -5.35 1.19 12.88
N GLN A 97 -5.60 1.46 14.16
CA GLN A 97 -5.38 2.78 14.79
C GLN A 97 -3.95 2.94 15.33
N ASN A 98 -3.14 1.87 15.32
CA ASN A 98 -1.77 1.87 15.78
C ASN A 98 -0.91 0.92 14.94
N ILE A 99 -0.66 1.32 13.70
CA ILE A 99 0.22 0.60 12.80
C ILE A 99 1.66 1.04 13.09
N VAL A 100 2.55 0.09 13.32
CA VAL A 100 3.93 0.38 13.76
C VAL A 100 4.93 -0.50 13.05
N ARG A 101 6.07 0.08 12.64
CA ARG A 101 7.21 -0.69 12.16
C ARG A 101 7.78 -1.49 13.32
N ILE A 102 7.90 -2.81 13.15
CA ILE A 102 8.45 -3.72 14.17
C ILE A 102 9.85 -4.23 13.81
N SER A 103 10.22 -4.21 12.54
CA SER A 103 11.51 -4.71 12.07
C SER A 103 11.88 -4.10 10.71
N HIS A 104 13.19 -4.08 10.44
CA HIS A 104 13.78 -3.78 9.15
C HIS A 104 14.93 -4.76 8.94
N ILE A 105 14.89 -5.47 7.82
CA ILE A 105 15.92 -6.39 7.38
C ILE A 105 16.66 -5.67 6.26
N PRO A 106 17.81 -5.02 6.56
CA PRO A 106 18.51 -4.25 5.57
C PRO A 106 19.14 -5.15 4.52
N ILE A 107 19.09 -4.73 3.26
CA ILE A 107 19.90 -5.31 2.19
C ILE A 107 21.24 -4.57 2.22
N THR A 108 22.23 -5.16 2.88
CA THR A 108 23.59 -4.63 2.93
C THR A 108 24.42 -5.26 1.80
N GLY A 109 24.83 -4.44 0.84
CA GLY A 109 25.71 -4.87 -0.24
C GLY A 109 27.18 -4.91 0.22
N ALA A 110 27.69 -6.10 0.51
CA ALA A 110 28.98 -6.54 -0.02
C ALA A 110 28.71 -7.76 -0.92
N GLY A 111 27.88 -7.55 -1.94
CA GLY A 111 27.47 -8.54 -2.92
C GLY A 111 27.97 -8.20 -4.33
N LYS A 112 29.16 -7.60 -4.43
CA LYS A 112 30.11 -7.67 -5.55
C LYS A 112 31.52 -7.51 -4.99
#